data_AF-A0A1Y1Q983-F1
#
_entry.id   AF-A0A1Y1Q983-F1
#
_cell.length_a   1.000
_cell.length_b   1.000
_cell.length_c   1.000
_cell.angle_alpha   90.00
_cell.angle_beta   90.00
_cell.angle_gamma   90.00
#
_symmetry.space_group_name_H-M   'P 1'
#
loop_
_entity.id
_entity.type
_entity.pdbx_description
1 polymer ?
#
loop_
_entity_poly.entity_id
_entity_poly.type
_entity_poly.pdbx_seq_one_letter_code
_entity_poly.pdbx_strand_id
1 'polypeptide(L)'
;RYTNQHVGVVHSSNLCTEITLHTNDTEIAVCNLGSVNLTAHVNDGKLDVAKLERTVTTAMRMLDNVIDYNYYSVPQARKSNLRHRPVGMGIMGFQDALYKMNLAYATTEAVEFADQSMEAVSYFAIRASSNLAAERGKYPSYNGSLWSKGILPIDSLELLGEERGEYFVVDHTQTLDWDALRNQVKTQGMRNSNVMAIAPTATISNICGVSQSIEPTYQNLFVKSNLSGEFTVINPYLVQDLKRIGMWDEVMINDLKYFDGSLQPLDRVPDALKAKYATAFEIDARWLVEAASRRQKWIDQGQSLNLYMKEPNGTKLDNLYKLAWVRGLKTTYYLRTLGATGAEKTSSDDSSAADSVAGIKRAANLVSVGSEAPKACSLLDPECEACQ
;
A
#
# COMPACT_ATOMS: atom_id res chain seq x y z
N ARG A 1 1.55 22.58 -0.10
CA ARG A 1 1.44 21.55 0.97
C ARG A 1 2.76 20.80 1.20
N TYR A 2 3.87 21.52 1.39
CA TYR A 2 5.18 20.96 1.73
C TYR A 2 5.67 21.66 3.00
N THR A 3 6.08 20.88 3.99
CA THR A 3 6.41 21.36 5.35
C THR A 3 7.56 22.38 5.36
N ASN A 4 8.49 22.23 4.43
CA ASN A 4 9.72 23.03 4.33
C ASN A 4 9.68 24.02 3.14
N GLN A 5 8.50 24.53 2.78
CA GLN A 5 8.37 25.50 1.67
C GLN A 5 9.15 26.81 1.86
N HIS A 6 9.60 27.12 3.08
CA HIS A 6 10.44 28.28 3.39
C HIS A 6 11.90 28.12 2.97
N VAL A 7 12.38 26.89 2.71
CA VAL A 7 13.76 26.64 2.26
C VAL A 7 13.87 26.37 0.76
N GLY A 8 12.77 25.99 0.10
CA GLY A 8 12.74 25.86 -1.35
C GLY A 8 11.51 25.13 -1.87
N VAL A 9 11.56 24.79 -3.16
CA VAL A 9 10.43 24.30 -3.95
C VAL A 9 10.59 22.82 -4.29
N VAL A 10 9.50 22.06 -4.20
CA VAL A 10 9.45 20.67 -4.67
C VAL A 10 9.29 20.68 -6.20
N HIS A 11 10.35 20.34 -6.92
CA HIS A 11 10.35 20.33 -8.39
C HIS A 11 9.75 19.04 -8.98
N SER A 12 9.89 17.92 -8.28
CA SER A 12 9.39 16.61 -8.70
C SER A 12 9.19 15.69 -7.50
N SER A 13 8.58 14.53 -7.75
CA SER A 13 8.61 13.40 -6.81
C SER A 13 9.85 12.52 -7.06
N ASN A 14 10.02 11.45 -6.27
CA ASN A 14 10.92 10.32 -6.56
C ASN A 14 10.33 9.30 -7.57
N LEU A 15 11.08 8.23 -7.83
CA LEU A 15 10.73 7.11 -8.72
C LEU A 15 9.35 6.49 -8.44
N CYS A 16 8.97 6.37 -7.17
CA CYS A 16 7.76 5.69 -6.74
C CYS A 16 6.61 6.64 -6.40
N THR A 17 6.77 7.93 -6.67
CA THR A 17 5.74 8.97 -6.53
C THR A 17 5.21 9.26 -5.11
N GLU A 18 5.90 8.84 -4.05
CA GLU A 18 5.48 9.08 -2.66
C GLU A 18 6.27 10.20 -1.95
N ILE A 19 7.42 10.61 -2.49
CA ILE A 19 8.33 11.54 -1.82
C ILE A 19 8.25 12.92 -2.45
N THR A 20 7.91 13.93 -1.65
CA THR A 20 7.76 15.32 -2.10
C THR A 20 8.73 16.22 -1.36
N LEU A 21 10.02 16.02 -1.59
CA LEU A 21 11.11 16.78 -0.98
C LEU A 21 11.69 17.78 -1.99
N HIS A 22 12.06 18.97 -1.50
CA HIS A 22 12.68 19.98 -2.37
C HIS A 22 14.09 19.57 -2.81
N THR A 23 14.51 20.10 -3.97
CA THR A 23 15.84 19.90 -4.56
C THR A 23 16.35 21.22 -5.14
N ASN A 24 17.66 21.38 -5.23
CA ASN A 24 18.33 22.51 -5.92
C ASN A 24 19.75 22.10 -6.34
N ASP A 25 20.48 23.01 -6.97
CA ASP A 25 21.84 22.79 -7.46
C ASP A 25 22.83 22.28 -6.39
N THR A 26 22.53 22.52 -5.11
CA THR A 26 23.39 22.11 -3.98
C THR A 26 22.78 21.02 -3.10
N GLU A 27 21.57 20.56 -3.38
CA GLU A 27 20.82 19.63 -2.54
C GLU A 27 20.10 18.55 -3.35
N ILE A 28 20.50 17.30 -3.10
CA ILE A 28 19.82 16.11 -3.59
C ILE A 28 19.07 15.49 -2.42
N ALA A 29 17.74 15.42 -2.51
CA ALA A 29 16.91 14.84 -1.46
C ALA A 29 17.15 13.32 -1.32
N VAL A 30 17.05 12.81 -0.09
CA VAL A 30 17.27 11.39 0.24
C VAL A 30 16.03 10.83 0.92
N CYS A 31 15.65 9.61 0.54
CA CYS A 31 14.48 8.91 1.06
C CYS A 31 14.93 7.90 2.13
N ASN A 32 14.63 8.16 3.41
CA ASN A 32 14.87 7.21 4.50
C ASN A 32 13.53 6.54 4.85
N LEU A 33 13.34 5.28 4.43
CA LEU A 33 12.01 4.64 4.39
C LEU A 33 11.87 3.48 5.38
N GLY A 34 10.66 3.29 5.89
CA GLY A 34 10.26 2.12 6.67
C GLY A 34 8.74 2.00 6.70
N SER A 35 8.20 0.79 6.88
CA SER A 35 6.75 0.56 6.84
C SER A 35 6.25 -0.23 8.04
N VAL A 36 5.17 0.24 8.65
CA VAL A 36 4.47 -0.47 9.73
C VAL A 36 3.58 -1.56 9.14
N ASN A 37 3.72 -2.79 9.64
CA ASN A 37 2.81 -3.89 9.32
C ASN A 37 1.48 -3.70 10.05
N LEU A 38 0.45 -3.16 9.39
CA LEU A 38 -0.86 -2.91 10.00
C LEU A 38 -1.58 -4.20 10.43
N THR A 39 -1.41 -5.29 9.70
CA THR A 39 -2.02 -6.59 10.01
C THR A 39 -1.61 -7.10 11.40
N ALA A 40 -0.39 -6.79 11.85
CA ALA A 40 0.10 -7.13 13.18
C ALA A 40 -0.50 -6.28 14.31
N HIS A 41 -1.26 -5.24 13.97
CA HIS A 41 -1.92 -4.31 14.88
C HIS A 41 -3.45 -4.43 14.84
N VAL A 42 -4.00 -5.45 14.17
CA VAL A 42 -5.43 -5.75 14.21
C VAL A 42 -5.67 -7.02 15.00
N ASN A 43 -6.44 -6.90 16.09
CA ASN A 43 -6.87 -7.98 16.97
C ASN A 43 -8.39 -7.92 17.12
N ASP A 44 -9.08 -9.06 16.99
CA ASP A 44 -10.54 -9.18 17.18
C ASP A 44 -11.36 -8.12 16.43
N GLY A 45 -10.98 -7.85 15.18
CA GLY A 45 -11.64 -6.86 14.32
C GLY A 45 -11.49 -5.41 14.79
N LYS A 46 -10.45 -5.10 15.57
CA LYS A 46 -10.14 -3.74 16.05
C LYS A 46 -8.66 -3.42 15.91
N LEU A 47 -8.36 -2.13 15.70
CA LEU A 47 -7.00 -1.61 15.70
C LEU A 47 -6.46 -1.50 17.15
N ASP A 48 -5.36 -2.18 17.44
CA ASP A 48 -4.60 -2.05 18.68
C ASP A 48 -3.75 -0.78 18.66
N VAL A 49 -4.39 0.32 19.06
CA VAL A 49 -3.79 1.68 19.05
C VAL A 49 -2.56 1.77 19.94
N ALA A 50 -2.57 1.11 21.12
CA ALA A 50 -1.46 1.16 22.07
C ALA A 50 -0.22 0.39 21.54
N LYS A 51 -0.43 -0.72 20.83
CA LYS A 51 0.67 -1.40 20.13
C LYS A 51 1.16 -0.56 18.95
N LEU A 52 0.24 0.05 18.19
CA LEU A 52 0.60 0.88 17.04
C LEU A 52 1.48 2.06 17.44
N GLU A 53 1.14 2.74 18.53
CA GLU A 53 1.94 3.81 19.12
C GLU A 53 3.39 3.37 19.41
N ARG A 54 3.56 2.24 20.09
CA ARG A 54 4.88 1.72 20.46
C ARG A 54 5.72 1.40 19.21
N THR A 55 5.10 0.77 18.21
CA THR A 55 5.76 0.41 16.96
C THR A 55 6.16 1.66 16.17
N VAL A 56 5.24 2.61 15.98
CA VAL A 56 5.51 3.88 15.26
C VAL A 56 6.61 4.67 15.95
N THR A 57 6.56 4.79 17.28
CA THR A 57 7.57 5.51 18.06
C THR A 57 8.97 4.91 17.86
N THR A 58 9.06 3.57 17.88
CA THR A 58 10.32 2.86 17.64
C THR A 58 10.79 3.03 16.19
N ALA A 59 9.88 2.89 15.21
CA ALA A 59 10.20 3.04 13.80
C ALA A 59 10.74 4.44 13.48
N MET A 60 10.12 5.50 14.01
CA MET A 60 10.59 6.88 13.83
C MET A 60 12.00 7.08 14.38
N ARG A 61 12.33 6.49 15.52
CA ARG A 61 13.68 6.53 16.08
C ARG A 61 14.70 5.79 15.22
N MET A 62 14.33 4.61 14.70
CA MET A 62 15.17 3.85 13.78
C MET A 62 15.44 4.64 12.50
N LEU A 63 14.42 5.29 11.92
CA LEU A 63 14.54 6.11 10.73
C LEU A 63 15.42 7.35 10.96
N ASP A 64 15.27 8.04 12.10
CA ASP A 64 16.16 9.17 12.43
C ASP A 64 17.62 8.71 12.61
N ASN A 65 17.85 7.52 13.18
CA ASN A 65 19.21 6.96 13.29
C ASN A 65 19.82 6.66 11.91
N VAL A 66 19.03 6.16 10.95
CA VAL A 66 19.51 5.84 9.60
C VAL A 66 20.16 7.06 8.95
N ILE A 67 19.63 8.27 9.17
CA ILE A 67 20.20 9.51 8.60
C ILE A 67 21.67 9.69 9.02
N ASP A 68 22.02 9.35 10.25
CA ASP A 68 23.37 9.55 10.78
C ASP A 68 24.32 8.41 10.38
N TYR A 69 23.81 7.17 10.26
CA TYR A 69 24.60 6.00 9.88
C TYR A 69 24.76 5.80 8.38
N ASN A 70 23.89 6.42 7.56
CA ASN A 70 23.88 6.19 6.13
C ASN A 70 25.19 6.66 5.47
N TYR A 71 25.69 5.86 4.53
CA TYR A 71 26.78 6.27 3.65
C TYR A 71 26.21 7.06 2.47
N TYR A 72 26.73 8.26 2.23
CA TYR A 72 26.29 9.14 1.14
C TYR A 72 27.34 9.18 0.03
N SER A 73 26.99 8.68 -1.15
CA SER A 73 27.88 8.67 -2.31
C SER A 73 28.19 10.06 -2.85
N VAL A 74 27.31 11.04 -2.62
CA VAL A 74 27.48 12.42 -3.09
C VAL A 74 27.26 13.42 -1.94
N PRO A 75 28.08 14.49 -1.83
CA PRO A 75 28.04 15.42 -0.70
C PRO A 75 26.73 16.22 -0.63
N GLN A 76 26.10 16.51 -1.76
CA GLN A 76 24.80 17.21 -1.83
C GLN A 76 23.70 16.42 -1.11
N ALA A 77 23.74 15.09 -1.21
CA ALA A 77 22.80 14.20 -0.53
C ALA A 77 22.99 14.24 0.99
N ARG A 78 24.25 14.15 1.45
CA ARG A 78 24.58 14.26 2.88
C ARG A 78 24.16 15.62 3.44
N LYS A 79 24.44 16.70 2.70
CA LYS A 79 24.07 18.07 3.07
C LYS A 79 22.56 18.20 3.26
N SER A 80 21.76 17.77 2.27
CA SER A 80 20.30 17.86 2.35
C SER A 80 19.74 17.01 3.50
N ASN A 81 20.18 15.75 3.61
CA ASN A 81 19.62 14.82 4.62
C ASN A 81 19.95 15.27 6.06
N LEU A 82 21.16 15.75 6.33
CA LEU A 82 21.51 16.25 7.67
C LEU A 82 20.84 17.60 8.01
N ARG A 83 20.56 18.43 7.01
CA ARG A 83 19.93 19.75 7.19
C ARG A 83 18.43 19.66 7.46
N HIS A 84 17.74 18.76 6.78
CA HIS A 84 16.28 18.66 6.83
C HIS A 84 15.79 17.43 7.59
N ARG A 85 16.60 16.37 7.63
CA ARG A 85 16.31 15.10 8.29
C ARG A 85 14.96 14.47 7.90
N PRO A 86 14.57 14.44 6.61
CA PRO A 86 13.30 13.86 6.19
C PRO A 86 13.31 12.33 6.38
N VAL A 87 12.20 11.78 6.83
CA VAL A 87 11.95 10.33 6.83
C VAL A 87 10.59 10.04 6.18
N GLY A 88 10.40 8.82 5.71
CA GLY A 88 9.15 8.36 5.11
C GLY A 88 8.69 7.08 5.79
N MET A 89 7.90 7.23 6.84
CA MET A 89 7.24 6.09 7.47
C MET A 89 5.91 5.82 6.74
N GLY A 90 5.80 4.62 6.17
CA GLY A 90 4.61 4.12 5.49
C GLY A 90 3.89 3.03 6.27
N ILE A 91 2.94 2.40 5.60
CA ILE A 91 2.18 1.24 6.10
C ILE A 91 2.21 0.13 5.05
N MET A 92 2.06 -1.10 5.50
CA MET A 92 1.82 -2.29 4.66
C MET A 92 0.82 -3.23 5.32
N GLY A 93 0.32 -4.21 4.57
CA GLY A 93 -0.68 -5.14 5.07
C GLY A 93 -2.08 -4.52 5.24
N PHE A 94 -2.39 -3.44 4.51
CA PHE A 94 -3.69 -2.76 4.64
C PHE A 94 -4.87 -3.67 4.25
N GLN A 95 -4.79 -4.35 3.11
CA GLN A 95 -5.82 -5.30 2.68
C GLN A 95 -5.98 -6.47 3.65
N ASP A 96 -4.87 -6.97 4.21
CA ASP A 96 -4.92 -8.02 5.23
C ASP A 96 -5.53 -7.53 6.55
N ALA A 97 -5.27 -6.27 6.90
CA ALA A 97 -5.95 -5.62 8.02
C ALA A 97 -7.47 -5.56 7.76
N LEU A 98 -7.91 -5.20 6.55
CA LEU A 98 -9.34 -5.23 6.19
C LEU A 98 -9.94 -6.63 6.33
N TYR A 99 -9.23 -7.70 5.91
CA TYR A 99 -9.69 -9.08 6.11
C TYR A 99 -9.90 -9.41 7.58
N LYS A 100 -8.97 -9.00 8.45
CA LYS A 100 -9.08 -9.18 9.92
C LYS A 100 -10.18 -8.33 10.55
N MET A 101 -10.45 -7.15 10.00
CA MET A 101 -11.57 -6.28 10.39
C MET A 101 -12.92 -6.80 9.85
N ASN A 102 -12.91 -7.84 9.01
CA ASN A 102 -14.07 -8.34 8.28
C ASN A 102 -14.72 -7.27 7.37
N LEU A 103 -13.90 -6.46 6.71
CA LEU A 103 -14.34 -5.39 5.81
C LEU A 103 -13.98 -5.71 4.36
N ALA A 104 -14.86 -5.31 3.45
CA ALA A 104 -14.58 -5.25 2.01
C ALA A 104 -13.94 -3.91 1.66
N TYR A 105 -12.95 -3.89 0.76
CA TYR A 105 -12.23 -2.65 0.42
C TYR A 105 -13.17 -1.60 -0.18
N ALA A 106 -14.10 -2.01 -1.04
CA ALA A 106 -15.04 -1.13 -1.74
C ALA A 106 -16.26 -0.72 -0.88
N THR A 107 -16.00 -0.27 0.36
CA THR A 107 -17.05 0.13 1.32
C THR A 107 -16.67 1.41 2.04
N THR A 108 -17.67 2.11 2.57
CA THR A 108 -17.45 3.33 3.37
C THR A 108 -16.66 3.01 4.64
N GLU A 109 -16.92 1.87 5.26
CA GLU A 109 -16.25 1.39 6.46
C GLU A 109 -14.74 1.17 6.23
N ALA A 110 -14.34 0.68 5.05
CA ALA A 110 -12.93 0.57 4.70
C ALA A 110 -12.27 1.93 4.43
N VAL A 111 -13.02 2.90 3.89
CA VAL A 111 -12.56 4.29 3.72
C VAL A 111 -12.40 4.98 5.08
N GLU A 112 -13.32 4.77 6.02
CA GLU A 112 -13.22 5.24 7.40
C GLU A 112 -12.05 4.59 8.13
N PHE A 113 -11.85 3.28 7.97
CA PHE A 113 -10.69 2.59 8.52
C PHE A 113 -9.37 3.12 7.93
N ALA A 114 -9.32 3.42 6.63
CA ALA A 114 -8.17 4.06 5.99
C ALA A 114 -7.88 5.43 6.63
N ASP A 115 -8.93 6.20 6.93
CA ASP A 115 -8.84 7.49 7.60
C ASP A 115 -8.27 7.35 9.02
N GLN A 116 -8.97 6.61 9.88
CA GLN A 116 -8.66 6.46 11.31
C GLN A 116 -7.29 5.80 11.55
N SER A 117 -6.95 4.76 10.76
CA SER A 117 -5.66 4.09 10.89
C SER A 117 -4.50 5.04 10.54
N MET A 118 -4.65 5.86 9.50
CA MET A 118 -3.61 6.81 9.12
C MET A 118 -3.59 8.05 10.02
N GLU A 119 -4.73 8.47 10.58
CA GLU A 119 -4.80 9.49 11.62
C GLU A 119 -3.95 9.08 12.83
N ALA A 120 -4.14 7.86 13.32
CA ALA A 120 -3.38 7.32 14.44
C ALA A 120 -1.88 7.21 14.12
N VAL A 121 -1.52 6.68 12.93
CA VAL A 121 -0.11 6.61 12.49
C VAL A 121 0.52 8.01 12.45
N SER A 122 -0.19 9.00 11.90
CA SER A 122 0.30 10.37 11.78
C SER A 122 0.49 11.04 13.13
N TYR A 123 -0.50 10.92 14.01
CA TYR A 123 -0.44 11.44 15.36
C TYR A 123 0.79 10.91 16.10
N PHE A 124 1.02 9.60 16.08
CA PHE A 124 2.16 8.98 16.74
C PHE A 124 3.50 9.29 16.05
N ALA A 125 3.53 9.41 14.72
CA ALA A 125 4.74 9.76 13.98
C ALA A 125 5.23 11.17 14.32
N ILE A 126 4.30 12.14 14.30
CA ILE A 126 4.57 13.54 14.63
C ILE A 126 4.97 13.65 16.10
N ARG A 127 4.25 13.00 17.01
CA ARG A 127 4.59 12.99 18.43
C ARG A 127 5.98 12.38 18.68
N ALA A 128 6.30 11.27 18.03
CA ALA A 128 7.61 10.63 18.15
C ALA A 128 8.73 11.53 17.63
N SER A 129 8.55 12.21 16.49
CA SER A 129 9.54 13.18 15.99
C SER A 129 9.68 14.39 16.92
N SER A 130 8.60 14.86 17.54
CA SER A 130 8.65 15.94 18.53
C SER A 130 9.36 15.51 19.82
N ASN A 131 9.15 14.28 20.27
CA ASN A 131 9.88 13.70 21.41
C ASN A 131 11.39 13.58 21.10
N LEU A 132 11.74 13.15 19.89
CA LEU A 132 13.13 13.14 19.43
C LEU A 132 13.72 14.55 19.35
N ALA A 133 12.91 15.58 19.07
CA ALA A 133 13.36 16.96 19.06
C ALA A 133 13.72 17.45 20.48
N ALA A 134 12.95 17.04 21.49
CA ALA A 134 13.25 17.33 22.89
C ALA A 134 14.55 16.64 23.35
N GLU A 135 14.80 15.42 22.87
CA GLU A 135 16.01 14.65 23.22
C GLU A 135 17.26 15.10 22.44
N ARG A 136 17.15 15.30 21.12
CA ARG A 136 18.29 15.43 20.19
C ARG A 136 18.39 16.82 19.54
N GLY A 137 17.46 17.71 19.86
CA GLY A 137 17.29 19.00 19.20
C GLY A 137 16.51 18.90 17.88
N LYS A 138 15.94 20.04 17.48
CA LYS A 138 15.19 20.24 16.23
C LYS A 138 16.09 20.03 15.01
N TYR A 139 15.52 19.68 13.85
CA TYR A 139 16.32 19.67 12.61
C TYR A 139 16.83 21.08 12.28
N PRO A 140 18.02 21.22 11.66
CA PRO A 140 18.65 22.53 11.44
C PRO A 140 17.78 23.57 10.74
N SER A 141 16.97 23.17 9.76
CA SER A 141 16.09 24.09 9.02
C SER A 141 14.67 24.21 9.56
N TYR A 142 14.43 23.89 10.84
CA TYR A 142 13.08 23.89 11.43
C TYR A 142 12.41 25.26 11.45
N ASN A 143 13.14 26.31 11.79
CA ASN A 143 12.57 27.66 11.91
C ASN A 143 12.07 28.16 10.55
N GLY A 144 10.80 28.56 10.49
CA GLY A 144 10.12 29.01 9.27
C GLY A 144 9.26 27.93 8.59
N SER A 145 9.43 26.65 8.98
CA SER A 145 8.62 25.54 8.49
C SER A 145 7.14 25.65 8.91
N LEU A 146 6.28 24.89 8.24
CA LEU A 146 4.88 24.73 8.65
C LEU A 146 4.78 24.23 10.10
N TRP A 147 5.65 23.31 10.52
CA TRP A 147 5.72 22.84 11.91
C TRP A 147 5.99 23.96 12.90
N SER A 148 6.92 24.87 12.59
CA SER A 148 7.24 26.01 13.46
C SER A 148 6.09 27.02 13.58
N LYS A 149 5.21 27.06 12.57
CA LYS A 149 3.97 27.85 12.57
C LYS A 149 2.80 27.11 13.24
N GLY A 150 3.01 25.84 13.62
CA GLY A 150 1.97 24.98 14.14
C GLY A 150 0.94 24.56 13.09
N ILE A 151 1.33 24.47 11.81
CA ILE A 151 0.48 23.99 10.71
C ILE A 151 0.85 22.53 10.46
N LEU A 152 -0.06 21.61 10.76
CA LEU A 152 0.08 20.17 10.60
C LEU A 152 -0.50 19.74 9.23
N PRO A 153 -0.39 18.45 8.83
CA PRO A 153 -0.94 17.98 7.55
C PRO A 153 -2.43 18.30 7.38
N ILE A 154 -3.24 18.13 8.44
CA ILE A 154 -4.68 18.40 8.42
C ILE A 154 -4.99 19.88 8.16
N ASP A 155 -4.24 20.80 8.75
CA ASP A 155 -4.42 22.25 8.53
C ASP A 155 -3.92 22.69 7.15
N SER A 156 -2.95 21.97 6.60
CA SER A 156 -2.45 22.27 5.24
C SER A 156 -3.50 22.05 4.16
N LEU A 157 -4.62 21.40 4.49
CA LEU A 157 -5.78 21.26 3.60
C LEU A 157 -6.53 22.58 3.43
N GLU A 158 -6.63 23.41 4.47
CA GLU A 158 -7.27 24.72 4.37
C GLU A 158 -6.53 25.61 3.37
N LEU A 159 -5.19 25.66 3.48
CA LEU A 159 -4.32 26.36 2.52
C LEU A 159 -4.49 25.83 1.08
N LEU A 160 -4.82 24.54 0.90
CA LEU A 160 -5.09 24.01 -0.43
C LEU A 160 -6.49 24.38 -0.93
N GLY A 161 -7.48 24.41 -0.04
CA GLY A 161 -8.84 24.82 -0.34
C GLY A 161 -8.91 26.28 -0.77
N GLU A 162 -8.16 27.16 -0.09
CA GLU A 162 -8.04 28.57 -0.47
C GLU A 162 -7.52 28.74 -1.91
N GLU A 163 -6.52 27.95 -2.31
CA GLU A 163 -5.91 28.02 -3.63
C GLU A 163 -6.74 27.36 -4.74
N ARG A 164 -7.50 26.28 -4.42
CA ARG A 164 -8.24 25.49 -5.42
C ARG A 164 -9.73 25.80 -5.48
N GLY A 165 -10.28 26.51 -4.49
CA GLY A 165 -11.69 26.89 -4.44
C GLY A 165 -12.64 25.69 -4.52
N GLU A 166 -13.69 25.83 -5.33
CA GLU A 166 -14.79 24.85 -5.47
C GLU A 166 -14.35 23.45 -5.93
N TYR A 167 -13.18 23.34 -6.53
CA TYR A 167 -12.65 22.07 -7.02
C TYR A 167 -12.04 21.20 -5.92
N PHE A 168 -11.83 21.73 -4.72
CA PHE A 168 -11.24 20.98 -3.61
C PHE A 168 -12.33 20.41 -2.70
N VAL A 169 -12.52 19.09 -2.80
CA VAL A 169 -13.56 18.39 -2.02
C VAL A 169 -12.93 17.24 -1.27
N VAL A 170 -12.57 17.50 -0.02
CA VAL A 170 -12.02 16.51 0.92
C VAL A 170 -12.84 16.49 2.21
N ASP A 171 -12.77 15.38 2.91
CA ASP A 171 -13.29 15.31 4.27
C ASP A 171 -12.32 15.99 5.25
N HIS A 172 -12.86 16.56 6.33
CA HIS A 172 -12.10 17.24 7.38
C HIS A 172 -12.29 16.61 8.76
N THR A 173 -12.88 15.41 8.81
CA THR A 173 -13.12 14.68 10.04
C THR A 173 -11.80 14.33 10.71
N GLN A 174 -11.76 14.51 12.03
CA GLN A 174 -10.65 14.19 12.92
C GLN A 174 -11.21 13.59 14.22
N THR A 175 -10.48 12.65 14.81
CA THR A 175 -10.91 11.91 16.01
C THR A 175 -9.95 12.05 17.19
N LEU A 176 -8.70 12.47 16.95
CA LEU A 176 -7.67 12.63 17.98
C LEU A 176 -7.49 14.10 18.42
N ASP A 177 -6.85 14.30 19.58
CA ASP A 177 -6.55 15.63 20.13
C ASP A 177 -5.33 16.26 19.44
N TRP A 178 -5.57 16.81 18.25
CA TRP A 178 -4.56 17.50 17.43
C TRP A 178 -4.07 18.81 18.03
N ASP A 179 -4.85 19.47 18.90
CA ASP A 179 -4.45 20.73 19.53
C ASP A 179 -3.38 20.51 20.60
N ALA A 180 -3.50 19.45 21.40
CA ALA A 180 -2.43 19.05 22.31
C ALA A 180 -1.12 18.75 21.55
N LEU A 181 -1.21 18.00 20.45
CA LEU A 181 -0.04 17.67 19.63
C LEU A 181 0.56 18.92 18.96
N ARG A 182 -0.27 19.83 18.45
CA ARG A 182 0.15 21.11 17.87
C ARG A 182 0.91 21.94 18.90
N ASN A 183 0.40 22.04 20.12
CA ASN A 183 1.06 22.76 21.22
C ASN A 183 2.40 22.12 21.58
N GLN A 184 2.48 20.79 21.62
CA GLN A 184 3.73 20.07 21.82
C GLN A 184 4.74 20.38 20.70
N VAL A 185 4.32 20.32 19.43
CA VAL A 185 5.18 20.60 18.26
C VAL A 185 5.69 22.04 18.27
N LYS A 186 4.87 23.03 18.64
CA LYS A 186 5.31 24.43 18.75
C LYS A 186 6.33 24.64 19.88
N THR A 187 6.14 23.93 20.99
CA THR A 187 6.99 24.07 22.18
C THR A 187 8.33 23.36 22.00
N GLN A 188 8.29 22.07 21.66
CA GLN A 188 9.48 21.20 21.58
C GLN A 188 10.15 21.25 20.20
N GLY A 189 9.39 21.54 19.16
CA GLY A 189 9.81 21.41 17.76
C GLY A 189 9.68 19.99 17.21
N MET A 190 10.32 19.78 16.07
CA MET A 190 10.35 18.50 15.33
C MET A 190 11.78 18.10 15.02
N ARG A 191 12.08 16.80 15.08
CA ARG A 191 13.38 16.24 14.72
C ARG A 191 13.54 16.05 13.21
N ASN A 192 12.43 15.87 12.50
CA ASN A 192 12.40 15.52 11.07
C ASN A 192 11.51 16.51 10.31
N SER A 193 11.93 16.96 9.13
CA SER A 193 11.12 17.88 8.31
C SER A 193 9.87 17.21 7.73
N ASN A 194 9.97 15.92 7.45
CA ASN A 194 8.91 15.07 6.92
C ASN A 194 8.96 13.74 7.66
N VAL A 195 7.80 13.15 7.93
CA VAL A 195 7.71 11.93 8.74
C VAL A 195 6.97 10.78 8.06
N MET A 196 6.08 11.04 7.10
CA MET A 196 5.26 10.00 6.48
C MET A 196 5.34 9.99 4.96
N ALA A 197 5.45 8.79 4.41
CA ALA A 197 5.27 8.53 2.99
C ALA A 197 4.94 7.05 2.79
N ILE A 198 3.89 6.73 2.05
CA ILE A 198 3.52 5.33 1.78
C ILE A 198 4.19 4.89 0.48
N ALA A 199 5.35 4.26 0.59
CA ALA A 199 6.09 3.69 -0.52
C ALA A 199 5.59 2.28 -0.89
N PRO A 200 5.92 1.76 -2.08
CA PRO A 200 5.65 0.36 -2.42
C PRO A 200 6.48 -0.56 -1.53
N THR A 201 5.88 -1.65 -1.05
CA THR A 201 6.53 -2.56 -0.09
C THR A 201 6.76 -3.95 -0.67
N ALA A 202 6.92 -4.09 -1.98
CA ALA A 202 6.96 -5.37 -2.69
C ALA A 202 7.83 -6.43 -2.00
N THR A 203 9.10 -6.11 -1.71
CA THR A 203 10.01 -7.07 -1.06
C THR A 203 9.69 -7.29 0.42
N ILE A 204 9.53 -6.22 1.21
CA ILE A 204 9.37 -6.34 2.67
C ILE A 204 8.02 -6.94 3.08
N SER A 205 6.97 -6.73 2.27
CA SER A 205 5.65 -7.34 2.51
C SER A 205 5.68 -8.85 2.23
N ASN A 206 6.41 -9.30 1.20
CA ASN A 206 6.66 -10.72 0.97
C ASN A 206 7.47 -11.35 2.11
N ILE A 207 8.48 -10.66 2.65
CA ILE A 207 9.25 -11.12 3.82
C ILE A 207 8.35 -11.25 5.05
N CYS A 208 7.47 -10.28 5.29
CA CYS A 208 6.55 -10.29 6.42
C CYS A 208 5.30 -11.15 6.20
N GLY A 209 5.09 -11.70 4.99
CA GLY A 209 3.92 -12.49 4.64
C GLY A 209 2.61 -11.70 4.71
N VAL A 210 2.60 -10.43 4.30
CA VAL A 210 1.40 -9.57 4.30
C VAL A 210 1.17 -8.90 2.95
N SER A 211 -0.01 -8.34 2.73
CA SER A 211 -0.34 -7.58 1.52
C SER A 211 0.57 -6.36 1.31
N GLN A 212 0.74 -5.96 0.04
CA GLN A 212 1.60 -4.84 -0.33
C GLN A 212 0.95 -3.50 0.05
N SER A 213 1.71 -2.63 0.72
CA SER A 213 1.36 -1.25 1.08
C SER A 213 -0.13 -1.05 1.42
N ILE A 214 -0.82 -0.30 0.58
CA ILE A 214 -2.25 0.01 0.61
C ILE A 214 -3.01 -0.68 -0.53
N GLU A 215 -2.35 -1.59 -1.26
CA GLU A 215 -2.92 -2.19 -2.45
C GLU A 215 -4.02 -3.21 -2.10
N PRO A 216 -5.11 -3.27 -2.90
CA PRO A 216 -6.02 -4.40 -2.84
C PRO A 216 -5.32 -5.69 -3.30
N THR A 217 -5.86 -6.84 -2.91
CA THR A 217 -5.33 -8.14 -3.38
C THR A 217 -5.43 -8.21 -4.92
N TYR A 218 -4.30 -8.39 -5.59
CA TYR A 218 -4.26 -8.46 -7.06
C TYR A 218 -5.04 -9.67 -7.59
N GLN A 219 -4.79 -10.84 -7.01
CA GLN A 219 -5.48 -12.11 -7.29
C GLN A 219 -5.52 -12.94 -6.01
N ASN A 220 -6.64 -13.63 -5.73
CA ASN A 220 -6.72 -14.52 -4.56
C ASN A 220 -6.03 -15.87 -4.78
N LEU A 221 -5.62 -16.16 -6.01
CA LEU A 221 -4.87 -17.35 -6.38
C LEU A 221 -3.74 -16.92 -7.31
N PHE A 222 -2.52 -17.31 -6.98
CA PHE A 222 -1.36 -17.08 -7.84
C PHE A 222 -0.43 -18.30 -7.82
N VAL A 223 0.29 -18.51 -8.93
CA VAL A 223 1.27 -19.58 -9.05
C VAL A 223 2.65 -19.04 -8.75
N LYS A 224 3.33 -19.65 -7.79
CA LYS A 224 4.73 -19.38 -7.48
C LYS A 224 5.59 -20.51 -8.02
N SER A 225 6.39 -20.22 -9.04
CA SER A 225 7.38 -21.17 -9.56
C SER A 225 8.69 -21.02 -8.79
N ASN A 226 9.26 -22.12 -8.31
CA ASN A 226 10.59 -22.19 -7.70
C ASN A 226 11.39 -23.36 -8.31
N LEU A 227 12.59 -23.63 -7.78
CA LEU A 227 13.47 -24.71 -8.27
C LEU A 227 12.84 -26.12 -8.17
N SER A 228 11.86 -26.30 -7.29
CA SER A 228 11.18 -27.58 -7.01
C SER A 228 9.85 -27.74 -7.73
N GLY A 229 9.43 -26.77 -8.55
CA GLY A 229 8.19 -26.82 -9.33
C GLY A 229 7.29 -25.60 -9.13
N GLU A 230 6.03 -25.74 -9.57
CA GLU A 230 5.01 -24.70 -9.50
C GLU A 230 4.05 -24.97 -8.33
N PHE A 231 3.91 -23.98 -7.46
CA PHE A 231 3.04 -24.07 -6.28
C PHE A 231 1.91 -23.04 -6.40
N THR A 232 0.68 -23.53 -6.44
CA THR A 232 -0.51 -22.67 -6.34
C THR A 232 -0.67 -22.19 -4.91
N VAL A 233 -0.61 -20.88 -4.71
CA VAL A 233 -0.86 -20.23 -3.42
C VAL A 233 -2.22 -19.55 -3.47
N ILE A 234 -3.08 -19.90 -2.53
CA ILE A 234 -4.42 -19.32 -2.37
C ILE A 234 -4.40 -18.41 -1.16
N ASN A 235 -5.12 -17.29 -1.23
CA ASN A 235 -5.27 -16.32 -0.15
C ASN A 235 -5.69 -17.04 1.15
N PRO A 236 -4.84 -17.04 2.19
CA PRO A 236 -5.10 -17.81 3.41
C PRO A 236 -6.33 -17.32 4.16
N TYR A 237 -6.64 -16.03 4.09
CA TYR A 237 -7.86 -15.47 4.70
C TYR A 237 -9.10 -16.03 4.01
N LEU A 238 -9.10 -16.11 2.67
CA LEU A 238 -10.21 -16.66 1.89
C LEU A 238 -10.45 -18.13 2.25
N VAL A 239 -9.38 -18.93 2.31
CA VAL A 239 -9.48 -20.35 2.70
C VAL A 239 -10.09 -20.50 4.09
N GLN A 240 -9.68 -19.66 5.06
CA GLN A 240 -10.22 -19.70 6.42
C GLN A 240 -11.70 -19.36 6.47
N ASP A 241 -12.13 -18.32 5.74
CA ASP A 241 -13.54 -17.92 5.72
C ASP A 241 -14.41 -18.95 4.97
N LEU A 242 -13.92 -19.52 3.85
CA LEU A 242 -14.61 -20.61 3.14
C LEU A 242 -14.75 -21.86 4.01
N LYS A 243 -13.71 -22.21 4.79
CA LYS A 243 -13.79 -23.31 5.77
C LYS A 243 -14.83 -23.03 6.85
N ARG A 244 -14.90 -21.80 7.36
CA ARG A 244 -15.86 -21.40 8.40
C ARG A 244 -17.31 -21.59 7.95
N ILE A 245 -17.61 -21.32 6.67
CA ILE A 245 -18.95 -21.48 6.10
C ILE A 245 -19.18 -22.86 5.47
N GLY A 246 -18.24 -23.80 5.61
CA GLY A 246 -18.37 -25.16 5.07
C GLY A 246 -18.32 -25.27 3.55
N MET A 247 -17.78 -24.26 2.85
CA MET A 247 -17.67 -24.21 1.38
C MET A 247 -16.26 -24.52 0.86
N TRP A 248 -15.35 -24.98 1.73
CA TRP A 248 -14.01 -25.39 1.33
C TRP A 248 -14.00 -26.87 0.94
N ASP A 249 -14.25 -27.14 -0.33
CA ASP A 249 -14.30 -28.48 -0.95
C ASP A 249 -13.46 -28.54 -2.24
N GLU A 250 -13.31 -29.74 -2.82
CA GLU A 250 -12.56 -29.94 -4.07
C GLU A 250 -13.16 -29.15 -5.23
N VAL A 251 -14.49 -29.01 -5.26
CA VAL A 251 -15.20 -28.22 -6.27
C VAL A 251 -14.78 -26.75 -6.18
N MET A 252 -14.70 -26.18 -4.98
CA MET A 252 -14.26 -24.79 -4.74
C MET A 252 -12.81 -24.58 -5.14
N ILE A 253 -11.94 -25.55 -4.88
CA ILE A 253 -10.55 -25.47 -5.31
C ILE A 253 -10.45 -25.44 -6.84
N ASN A 254 -11.25 -26.25 -7.54
CA ASN A 254 -11.28 -26.27 -9.00
C ASN A 254 -11.91 -25.00 -9.58
N ASP A 255 -13.00 -24.51 -8.99
CA ASP A 255 -13.64 -23.25 -9.35
C ASP A 255 -12.65 -22.08 -9.22
N LEU A 256 -11.92 -21.99 -8.09
CA LEU A 256 -10.92 -20.95 -7.87
C LEU A 256 -9.78 -21.03 -8.88
N LYS A 257 -9.36 -22.23 -9.31
CA LYS A 257 -8.36 -22.37 -10.37
C LYS A 257 -8.91 -21.92 -11.73
N TYR A 258 -10.15 -22.32 -12.04
CA TYR A 258 -10.79 -22.01 -13.32
C TYR A 258 -11.00 -20.50 -13.50
N PHE A 259 -11.41 -19.80 -12.43
CA PHE A 259 -11.63 -18.35 -12.45
C PHE A 259 -10.43 -17.51 -11.96
N ASP A 260 -9.22 -18.07 -11.97
CA ASP A 260 -7.97 -17.39 -11.58
C ASP A 260 -8.08 -16.68 -10.20
N GLY A 261 -8.80 -17.28 -9.25
CA GLY A 261 -9.03 -16.80 -7.89
C GLY A 261 -10.20 -15.81 -7.73
N SER A 262 -10.95 -15.52 -8.78
CA SER A 262 -12.17 -14.70 -8.67
C SER A 262 -13.33 -15.49 -8.07
N LEU A 263 -14.03 -14.87 -7.11
CA LEU A 263 -15.29 -15.39 -6.57
C LEU A 263 -16.52 -14.86 -7.28
N GLN A 264 -16.38 -13.81 -8.11
CA GLN A 264 -17.53 -13.11 -8.69
C GLN A 264 -18.46 -14.04 -9.49
N PRO A 265 -17.93 -14.95 -10.34
CA PRO A 265 -18.76 -15.85 -11.16
C PRO A 265 -19.45 -16.96 -10.37
N LEU A 266 -19.12 -17.16 -9.09
CA LEU A 266 -19.59 -18.31 -8.31
C LEU A 266 -20.90 -18.00 -7.60
N ASP A 267 -22.04 -18.37 -8.19
CA ASP A 267 -23.39 -18.09 -7.64
C ASP A 267 -23.63 -18.65 -6.24
N ARG A 268 -22.98 -19.77 -5.89
CA ARG A 268 -23.09 -20.39 -4.56
C ARG A 268 -22.42 -19.59 -3.44
N VAL A 269 -21.54 -18.65 -3.77
CA VAL A 269 -20.76 -17.88 -2.79
C VAL A 269 -21.57 -16.66 -2.35
N PRO A 270 -21.76 -16.41 -1.04
CA PRO A 270 -22.48 -15.23 -0.56
C PRO A 270 -21.87 -13.91 -1.03
N ASP A 271 -22.71 -12.94 -1.39
CA ASP A 271 -22.28 -11.64 -1.91
C ASP A 271 -21.35 -10.88 -0.95
N ALA A 272 -21.56 -11.01 0.36
CA ALA A 272 -20.67 -10.42 1.36
C ALA A 272 -19.24 -10.97 1.25
N LEU A 273 -19.08 -12.26 0.94
CA LEU A 273 -17.76 -12.88 0.74
C LEU A 273 -17.15 -12.46 -0.60
N LYS A 274 -17.97 -12.38 -1.66
CA LYS A 274 -17.55 -11.84 -2.97
C LYS A 274 -17.05 -10.41 -2.86
N ALA A 275 -17.74 -9.56 -2.10
CA ALA A 275 -17.33 -8.18 -1.85
C ALA A 275 -16.03 -8.11 -1.03
N LYS A 276 -15.91 -8.95 0.02
CA LYS A 276 -14.71 -8.99 0.88
C LYS A 276 -13.45 -9.36 0.11
N TYR A 277 -13.53 -10.35 -0.77
CA TYR A 277 -12.40 -10.88 -1.54
C TYR A 277 -12.37 -10.39 -2.99
N ALA A 278 -13.06 -9.28 -3.29
CA ALA A 278 -12.98 -8.64 -4.59
C ALA A 278 -11.53 -8.27 -4.91
N THR A 279 -11.05 -8.68 -6.08
CA THR A 279 -9.67 -8.43 -6.50
C THR A 279 -9.48 -7.00 -7.01
N ALA A 280 -8.23 -6.59 -7.20
CA ALA A 280 -7.87 -5.24 -7.63
C ALA A 280 -8.60 -4.77 -8.90
N PHE A 281 -8.93 -5.67 -9.84
CA PHE A 281 -9.65 -5.34 -11.08
C PHE A 281 -11.18 -5.46 -10.98
N GLU A 282 -11.68 -5.99 -9.87
CA GLU A 282 -13.11 -6.10 -9.56
C GLU A 282 -13.59 -4.94 -8.70
N ILE A 283 -12.68 -4.28 -7.99
CA ILE A 283 -12.92 -3.06 -7.22
C ILE A 283 -12.98 -1.86 -8.17
N ASP A 284 -14.01 -1.03 -8.03
CA ASP A 284 -14.04 0.27 -8.68
C ASP A 284 -12.93 1.16 -8.13
N ALA A 285 -12.02 1.62 -8.99
CA ALA A 285 -10.86 2.43 -8.65
C ALA A 285 -11.19 3.73 -7.90
N ARG A 286 -12.45 4.22 -7.97
CA ARG A 286 -12.92 5.36 -7.17
C ARG A 286 -12.77 5.09 -5.68
N TRP A 287 -12.98 3.87 -5.21
CA TRP A 287 -12.78 3.50 -3.80
C TRP A 287 -11.31 3.62 -3.38
N LEU A 288 -10.38 3.30 -4.26
CA LEU A 288 -8.95 3.48 -4.01
C LEU A 288 -8.60 4.97 -3.88
N VAL A 289 -9.21 5.82 -4.71
CA VAL A 289 -9.04 7.28 -4.66
C VAL A 289 -9.64 7.87 -3.38
N GLU A 290 -10.85 7.46 -2.98
CA GLU A 290 -11.49 7.94 -1.75
C GLU A 290 -10.69 7.54 -0.51
N ALA A 291 -10.27 6.27 -0.42
CA ALA A 291 -9.45 5.80 0.69
C ALA A 291 -8.08 6.51 0.73
N ALA A 292 -7.45 6.73 -0.43
CA ALA A 292 -6.19 7.46 -0.52
C ALA A 292 -6.36 8.94 -0.13
N SER A 293 -7.48 9.56 -0.50
CA SER A 293 -7.80 10.94 -0.14
C SER A 293 -7.87 11.12 1.36
N ARG A 294 -8.59 10.22 2.06
CA ARG A 294 -8.68 10.23 3.52
C ARG A 294 -7.31 10.06 4.18
N ARG A 295 -6.49 9.12 3.71
CA ARG A 295 -5.11 8.97 4.20
C ARG A 295 -4.26 10.22 3.95
N GLN A 296 -4.40 10.85 2.78
CA GLN A 296 -3.56 11.98 2.36
C GLN A 296 -3.72 13.21 3.25
N LYS A 297 -4.86 13.36 3.95
CA LYS A 297 -5.08 14.39 4.98
C LYS A 297 -3.99 14.39 6.05
N TRP A 298 -3.50 13.20 6.38
CA TRP A 298 -2.59 12.97 7.49
C TRP A 298 -1.13 12.86 7.06
N ILE A 299 -0.86 12.66 5.76
CA ILE A 299 0.47 12.41 5.21
C ILE A 299 1.11 13.74 4.75
N ASP A 300 2.30 14.05 5.28
CA ASP A 300 3.04 15.26 4.93
C ASP A 300 3.79 15.16 3.58
N GLN A 301 4.07 13.95 3.09
CA GLN A 301 4.51 13.68 1.71
C GLN A 301 3.36 13.08 0.87
N GLY A 302 3.61 12.09 0.01
CA GLY A 302 2.62 11.41 -0.82
C GLY A 302 2.48 9.92 -0.51
N GLN A 303 1.77 9.22 -1.38
CA GLN A 303 1.57 7.77 -1.33
C GLN A 303 1.61 7.19 -2.75
N SER A 304 2.31 6.08 -2.94
CA SER A 304 2.36 5.35 -4.21
C SER A 304 1.01 4.66 -4.44
N LEU A 305 0.12 5.33 -5.17
CA LEU A 305 -1.23 4.83 -5.43
C LEU A 305 -1.31 4.23 -6.84
N ASN A 306 -1.27 2.90 -6.93
CA ASN A 306 -1.64 2.23 -8.16
C ASN A 306 -3.16 2.33 -8.38
N LEU A 307 -3.56 2.44 -9.65
CA LEU A 307 -4.95 2.41 -10.07
C LEU A 307 -5.15 1.23 -11.00
N TYR A 308 -6.26 0.51 -10.82
CA TYR A 308 -6.57 -0.72 -11.54
C TYR A 308 -7.83 -0.51 -12.36
N MET A 309 -7.78 -0.85 -13.65
CA MET A 309 -8.92 -0.68 -14.54
C MET A 309 -8.97 -1.83 -15.54
N LYS A 310 -9.97 -2.71 -15.39
CA LYS A 310 -10.13 -3.89 -16.27
C LYS A 310 -10.25 -3.48 -17.74
N GLU A 311 -11.15 -2.54 -18.04
CA GLU A 311 -11.42 -2.05 -19.39
C GLU A 311 -11.22 -0.53 -19.47
N PRO A 312 -10.01 -0.06 -19.82
CA PRO A 312 -9.70 1.35 -19.89
C PRO A 312 -10.37 2.03 -21.09
N ASN A 313 -10.93 3.22 -20.86
CA ASN A 313 -11.32 4.13 -21.94
C ASN A 313 -11.05 5.58 -21.54
N GLY A 314 -10.96 6.48 -22.52
CA GLY A 314 -10.59 7.88 -22.28
C GLY A 314 -11.47 8.58 -21.25
N THR A 315 -12.79 8.38 -21.30
CA THR A 315 -13.76 8.99 -20.37
C THR A 315 -13.58 8.47 -18.94
N LYS A 316 -13.40 7.16 -18.76
CA LYS A 316 -13.17 6.54 -17.44
C LYS A 316 -11.86 7.06 -16.83
N LEU A 317 -10.81 7.18 -17.64
CA LEU A 317 -9.51 7.71 -17.18
C LEU A 317 -9.62 9.18 -16.80
N ASP A 318 -10.22 10.02 -17.66
CA ASP A 318 -10.44 11.44 -17.40
C ASP A 318 -11.20 11.66 -16.08
N ASN A 319 -12.32 10.96 -15.88
CA ASN A 319 -13.09 11.05 -14.66
C ASN A 319 -12.31 10.58 -13.42
N LEU A 320 -11.54 9.49 -13.52
CA LEU A 320 -10.76 8.95 -12.40
C LEU A 320 -9.64 9.89 -11.98
N TYR A 321 -8.87 10.45 -12.93
CA TYR A 321 -7.78 11.38 -12.62
C TYR A 321 -8.29 12.75 -12.16
N LYS A 322 -9.42 13.23 -12.71
CA LYS A 322 -10.11 14.42 -12.19
C LYS A 322 -10.58 14.20 -10.76
N LEU A 323 -11.17 13.04 -10.46
CA LEU A 323 -11.55 12.67 -9.09
C LEU A 323 -10.32 12.69 -8.17
N ALA A 324 -9.21 12.07 -8.56
CA ALA A 324 -7.97 12.08 -7.78
C ALA A 324 -7.49 13.51 -7.46
N TRP A 325 -7.57 14.41 -8.45
CA TRP A 325 -7.20 15.81 -8.27
C TRP A 325 -8.16 16.59 -7.36
N VAL A 326 -9.47 16.45 -7.57
CA VAL A 326 -10.54 17.06 -6.75
C VAL A 326 -10.47 16.60 -5.30
N ARG A 327 -10.15 15.31 -5.09
CA ARG A 327 -9.92 14.69 -3.79
C ARG A 327 -8.58 15.04 -3.15
N GLY A 328 -7.84 15.99 -3.72
CA GLY A 328 -6.66 16.53 -3.08
C GLY A 328 -5.49 15.56 -3.00
N LEU A 329 -5.42 14.54 -3.86
CA LEU A 329 -4.23 13.68 -3.92
C LEU A 329 -3.01 14.46 -4.40
N LYS A 330 -1.83 14.08 -3.89
CA LYS A 330 -0.56 14.64 -4.37
C LYS A 330 -0.04 13.86 -5.58
N THR A 331 -0.24 12.55 -5.59
CA THR A 331 0.33 11.66 -6.59
C THR A 331 -0.59 10.48 -6.93
N THR A 332 -0.41 9.96 -8.13
CA THR A 332 -0.80 8.62 -8.59
C THR A 332 0.46 7.88 -9.03
N TYR A 333 0.39 6.56 -9.23
CA TYR A 333 1.55 5.75 -9.62
C TYR A 333 1.34 5.02 -10.96
N TYR A 334 1.24 3.69 -10.98
CA TYR A 334 0.91 2.98 -12.22
C TYR A 334 -0.60 2.90 -12.43
N LEU A 335 -1.00 3.03 -13.69
CA LEU A 335 -2.26 2.47 -14.17
C LEU A 335 -2.01 1.02 -14.60
N ARG A 336 -2.71 0.08 -13.97
CA ARG A 336 -2.71 -1.34 -14.34
C ARG A 336 -4.00 -1.64 -15.10
N THR A 337 -3.88 -2.28 -16.25
CA THR A 337 -5.01 -2.68 -17.08
C THR A 337 -4.94 -4.16 -17.41
N LEU A 338 -6.09 -4.80 -17.64
CA LEU A 338 -6.12 -6.15 -18.20
C LEU A 338 -6.26 -6.01 -19.73
N GLY A 339 -5.39 -6.70 -20.47
CA GLY A 339 -5.55 -6.81 -21.92
C GLY A 339 -6.80 -7.62 -22.25
N ALA A 340 -7.55 -7.22 -23.28
CA ALA A 340 -8.78 -7.89 -23.71
C ALA A 340 -8.59 -9.38 -24.07
N THR A 341 -7.35 -9.81 -24.34
CA THR A 341 -6.99 -11.17 -24.79
C THR A 341 -6.74 -12.19 -23.68
N GLY A 342 -6.86 -11.82 -22.39
CA GLY A 342 -6.64 -12.76 -21.27
C GLY A 342 -7.76 -13.78 -21.04
N ALA A 343 -8.88 -13.67 -21.76
CA ALA A 343 -10.09 -14.47 -21.54
C ALA A 343 -10.19 -15.74 -22.41
N GLU A 344 -9.30 -15.94 -23.38
CA GLU A 344 -9.24 -17.19 -24.15
C GLU A 344 -8.18 -18.12 -23.55
N LYS A 345 -8.53 -18.82 -22.48
CA LYS A 345 -7.78 -20.01 -22.05
C LYS A 345 -8.53 -21.24 -22.54
N THR A 346 -7.87 -21.97 -23.43
CA THR A 346 -8.25 -23.31 -23.88
C THR A 346 -8.23 -24.27 -22.71
N SER A 347 -9.40 -24.67 -22.23
CA SER A 347 -9.55 -25.88 -21.42
C SER A 347 -9.17 -27.07 -22.29
N SER A 348 -8.10 -27.76 -21.87
CA SER A 348 -7.74 -29.07 -22.40
C SER A 348 -8.66 -30.10 -21.75
N ASP A 349 -9.86 -30.25 -22.30
CA ASP A 349 -10.69 -31.45 -22.23
C ASP A 349 -11.95 -31.17 -23.07
N ASP A 350 -11.82 -31.30 -24.39
CA ASP A 350 -12.97 -31.55 -25.25
C ASP A 350 -12.56 -32.47 -26.40
N SER A 351 -12.83 -33.75 -26.21
CA SER A 351 -12.63 -34.78 -27.22
C SER A 351 -13.87 -34.90 -28.11
N SER A 352 -13.92 -34.18 -29.22
CA SER A 352 -14.58 -34.67 -30.45
C SER A 352 -14.35 -33.77 -31.67
N ALA A 353 -13.51 -34.28 -32.57
CA ALA A 353 -13.64 -34.30 -34.03
C ALA A 353 -13.91 -33.02 -34.86
N ALA A 354 -12.93 -32.80 -35.76
CA ALA A 354 -13.04 -32.49 -37.19
C ALA A 354 -12.90 -31.03 -37.67
N ASP A 355 -11.74 -30.81 -38.31
CA ASP A 355 -11.49 -30.04 -39.53
C ASP A 355 -11.82 -28.53 -39.58
N SER A 356 -10.80 -27.67 -39.47
CA SER A 356 -10.06 -27.15 -40.65
C SER A 356 -9.17 -25.91 -40.35
N VAL A 357 -7.85 -26.07 -40.56
CA VAL A 357 -6.91 -25.24 -41.36
C VAL A 357 -7.07 -23.68 -41.29
N ALA A 358 -6.10 -22.81 -40.97
CA ALA A 358 -4.64 -22.86 -40.82
C ALA A 358 -4.06 -21.56 -40.19
N GLY A 359 -2.89 -21.69 -39.55
CA GLY A 359 -1.86 -20.65 -39.38
C GLY A 359 -1.91 -19.94 -38.01
N ILE A 360 -0.93 -20.02 -37.12
CA ILE A 360 0.52 -19.93 -37.33
C ILE A 360 1.24 -20.76 -36.26
N LYS A 361 2.14 -21.64 -36.73
CA LYS A 361 3.13 -22.36 -35.92
C LYS A 361 4.13 -21.37 -35.32
N ARG A 362 4.40 -21.45 -34.01
CA ARG A 362 5.78 -21.35 -33.50
C ARG A 362 5.96 -22.05 -32.15
N ALA A 363 6.86 -23.03 -32.21
CA ALA A 363 7.69 -23.57 -31.12
C ALA A 363 7.01 -24.44 -30.04
N ALA A 364 6.50 -25.58 -30.47
CA ALA A 364 6.67 -26.82 -29.71
C ALA A 364 8.16 -27.22 -29.80
N ASN A 365 8.85 -27.25 -28.66
CA ASN A 365 9.97 -28.15 -28.40
C ASN A 365 10.33 -28.10 -26.92
N LEU A 366 10.03 -29.23 -26.25
CA LEU A 366 10.64 -29.81 -25.04
C LEU A 366 9.58 -30.23 -24.00
N VAL A 367 8.85 -31.29 -24.34
CA VAL A 367 8.31 -32.22 -23.34
C VAL A 367 8.81 -33.61 -23.71
N SER A 368 9.75 -34.14 -22.93
CA SER A 368 9.97 -35.57 -22.80
C SER A 368 10.80 -35.89 -21.56
N VAL A 369 10.21 -35.84 -20.36
CA VAL A 369 10.68 -36.70 -19.26
C VAL A 369 9.52 -37.04 -18.32
N GLY A 370 9.23 -38.33 -18.21
CA GLY A 370 8.95 -38.97 -16.92
C GLY A 370 7.55 -38.84 -16.33
N SER A 371 6.72 -39.84 -16.60
CA SER A 371 5.57 -40.22 -15.77
C SER A 371 6.02 -40.66 -14.38
N GLU A 372 5.73 -39.88 -13.34
CA GLU A 372 5.43 -40.35 -11.97
C GLU A 372 4.88 -39.19 -11.14
N ALA A 373 3.72 -39.39 -10.50
CA ALA A 373 3.11 -38.39 -9.62
C ALA A 373 3.96 -38.27 -8.33
N PRO A 374 4.43 -37.06 -7.94
CA PRO A 374 5.22 -36.94 -6.72
C PRO A 374 4.30 -37.09 -5.48
N LYS A 375 4.69 -38.02 -4.60
CA LYS A 375 4.05 -38.30 -3.32
C LYS A 375 4.13 -37.07 -2.41
N ALA A 376 2.99 -36.63 -1.88
CA ALA A 376 2.92 -35.52 -0.94
C ALA A 376 3.71 -35.83 0.35
N CYS A 377 4.65 -34.95 0.72
CA CYS A 377 5.34 -34.99 2.01
C CYS A 377 4.69 -34.02 3.02
N SER A 378 4.63 -34.45 4.27
CA SER A 378 4.11 -33.67 5.40
C SER A 378 5.15 -32.67 5.89
N LEU A 379 4.72 -31.44 6.17
CA LEU A 379 5.54 -30.36 6.76
C LEU A 379 6.07 -30.64 8.17
N LEU A 380 5.74 -31.80 8.75
CA LEU A 380 6.10 -32.18 10.12
C LEU A 380 7.26 -33.20 10.18
N ASP A 381 7.80 -33.64 9.05
CA ASP A 381 8.91 -34.61 9.01
C ASP A 381 10.27 -33.89 8.85
N PRO A 382 11.12 -33.88 9.89
CA PRO A 382 12.42 -33.20 9.87
C PRO A 382 13.51 -33.93 9.05
N GLU A 383 13.27 -35.14 8.53
CA GLU A 383 14.27 -35.88 7.73
C GLU A 383 14.01 -35.85 6.21
N CYS A 384 13.06 -35.02 5.74
CA CYS A 384 12.80 -34.91 4.30
C CYS A 384 13.92 -34.15 3.57
N GLU A 385 14.65 -34.84 2.69
CA GLU A 385 15.76 -34.32 1.87
C GLU A 385 15.37 -33.17 0.89
N ALA A 386 14.08 -32.84 0.77
CA ALA A 386 13.60 -31.74 -0.08
C ALA A 386 13.84 -30.33 0.50
N CYS A 387 14.34 -30.21 1.73
CA CYS A 387 14.61 -28.94 2.41
C CYS A 387 16.10 -28.66 2.70
N GLN A 388 17.04 -29.40 2.09
CA GLN A 388 18.47 -29.05 2.10
C GLN A 388 18.88 -28.18 0.91
#